data_AF-A0A7W1MBH4-F1
#
_entry.id   AF-A0A7W1MBH4-F1
#
_cell.length_a   1.000
_cell.length_b   1.000
_cell.length_c   1.000
_cell.angle_alpha   90.00
_cell.angle_beta   90.00
_cell.angle_gamma   90.00
#
_symmetry.space_group_name_H-M   'P 1'
#
loop_
_entity.id
_entity.type
_entity.pdbx_description
1 polymer ?
#
loop_
_entity_poly.entity_id
_entity_poly.type
_entity_poly.pdbx_seq_one_letter_code
_entity_poly.pdbx_strand_id
1 'polypeptide(L)'
;MNKDIKKYLPILIIVIAMLIIYFSGIYQYLSLDTLRIYHKSLKTFVEMHPVVLPIMFCLTYIISTALSIPGAIFLTLLGGYLFSQPFSTIYVVFSATCGATLIFLAARTALKDVLKKKAGPF
;
A
#
# COMPACT_ATOMS: atom_id res chain seq x y z
N MET A 1 -9.88 7.36 -30.26
CA MET A 1 -10.15 7.82 -28.88
C MET A 1 -8.81 8.17 -28.21
N ASN A 2 -8.58 9.45 -27.93
CA ASN A 2 -7.25 10.08 -27.74
C ASN A 2 -6.33 9.40 -26.71
N LYS A 3 -5.06 9.19 -27.09
CA LYS A 3 -3.98 8.67 -26.22
C LYS A 3 -3.75 9.50 -24.96
N ASP A 4 -4.15 10.79 -24.97
CA ASP A 4 -3.98 11.70 -23.84
C ASP A 4 -4.89 11.37 -22.66
N ILE A 5 -6.10 10.84 -22.90
CA ILE A 5 -7.07 10.51 -21.84
C ILE A 5 -6.55 9.38 -20.94
N LYS A 6 -5.80 8.42 -21.52
CA LYS A 6 -5.20 7.31 -20.76
C LYS A 6 -4.14 7.76 -19.76
N LYS A 7 -3.53 8.94 -19.97
CA LYS A 7 -2.49 9.49 -19.08
C LYS A 7 -3.08 10.11 -17.80
N TYR A 8 -4.28 10.67 -17.89
CA TYR A 8 -4.99 11.24 -16.75
C TYR A 8 -5.89 10.24 -16.02
N LEU A 9 -6.11 9.06 -16.61
CA LEU A 9 -6.88 7.97 -16.02
C LEU A 9 -6.41 7.56 -14.60
N PRO A 10 -5.10 7.34 -14.32
CA PRO A 10 -4.66 7.04 -12.96
C PRO A 10 -4.90 8.18 -11.96
N ILE A 11 -4.76 9.43 -12.40
CA ILE A 11 -5.07 10.61 -11.56
C ILE A 11 -6.56 10.70 -11.26
N LEU A 12 -7.42 10.45 -12.26
CA LEU A 12 -8.86 10.43 -12.08
C LEU A 12 -9.30 9.32 -11.12
N ILE A 13 -8.67 8.15 -11.19
CA ILE A 13 -8.90 7.04 -10.25
C ILE A 13 -8.48 7.44 -8.83
N ILE A 14 -7.35 8.14 -8.66
CA ILE A 14 -6.92 8.65 -7.34
C ILE A 14 -7.94 9.63 -6.77
N VAL A 15 -8.40 10.59 -7.58
CA VAL A 15 -9.37 11.61 -7.14
C VAL A 15 -10.71 10.96 -6.79
N ILE A 16 -11.18 10.01 -7.59
CA ILE A 16 -12.41 9.25 -7.32
C ILE A 16 -12.25 8.41 -6.05
N ALA A 17 -11.12 7.72 -5.85
CA ALA A 17 -10.85 6.97 -4.63
C ALA A 17 -10.80 7.89 -3.39
N MET A 18 -10.18 9.06 -3.48
CA MET A 18 -10.17 10.06 -2.40
C MET A 18 -11.59 10.55 -2.08
N LEU A 19 -12.40 10.83 -3.10
CA LEU A 19 -13.79 11.24 -2.92
C LEU A 19 -14.64 10.12 -2.30
N ILE A 20 -14.48 8.87 -2.76
CA ILE A 20 -15.16 7.72 -2.17
C ILE A 20 -14.77 7.58 -0.68
N ILE A 21 -13.49 7.67 -0.34
CA ILE A 21 -13.03 7.58 1.07
C ILE A 21 -13.60 8.72 1.91
N TYR A 22 -13.67 9.93 1.36
CA TYR A 22 -14.24 11.11 2.02
C TYR A 22 -15.75 10.95 2.27
N PHE A 23 -16.51 10.50 1.25
CA PHE A 23 -17.96 10.33 1.34
C PHE A 23 -18.40 9.04 2.05
N SER A 24 -17.57 8.00 2.07
CA SER A 24 -17.89 6.71 2.71
C SER A 24 -17.86 6.79 4.25
N GLY A 25 -17.49 7.94 4.84
CA GLY A 25 -17.50 8.11 6.29
C GLY A 25 -16.43 7.28 7.01
N ILE A 26 -15.47 6.68 6.28
CA ILE A 26 -14.34 5.94 6.87
C ILE A 26 -13.55 6.83 7.83
N TYR A 27 -13.54 8.15 7.60
CA TYR A 27 -12.97 9.14 8.50
C TYR A 27 -13.58 9.13 9.91
N GLN A 28 -14.87 8.79 10.06
CA GLN A 28 -15.53 8.67 11.38
C GLN A 28 -15.14 7.38 12.10
N TYR A 29 -14.84 6.30 11.38
CA TYR A 29 -14.23 5.08 11.95
C TYR A 29 -12.74 5.26 12.27
N LEU A 30 -12.08 6.24 11.64
CA LEU A 30 -10.73 6.69 11.93
C LEU A 30 -10.69 7.81 13.01
N SER A 31 -11.81 8.03 13.72
CA SER A 31 -11.83 8.87 14.91
C SER A 31 -11.13 8.17 16.07
N LEU A 32 -10.24 8.89 16.77
CA LEU A 32 -9.48 8.39 17.92
C LEU A 32 -10.39 7.81 19.02
N ASP A 33 -11.63 8.30 19.14
CA ASP A 33 -12.60 7.83 20.12
C ASP A 33 -13.16 6.44 19.80
N THR A 34 -13.47 6.15 18.53
CA THR A 34 -13.95 4.82 18.08
C THR A 34 -12.83 3.79 18.12
N LEU A 35 -11.62 4.21 17.75
CA LEU A 35 -10.41 3.42 17.92
C LEU A 35 -10.24 3.01 19.38
N ARG A 36 -10.44 3.92 20.36
CA ARG A 36 -10.28 3.64 21.80
C ARG A 36 -11.26 2.57 22.33
N ILE A 37 -12.50 2.56 21.84
CA ILE A 37 -13.53 1.60 22.26
C ILE A 37 -13.24 0.19 21.72
N TYR A 38 -12.77 0.08 20.47
CA TYR A 38 -12.44 -1.21 19.85
C TYR A 38 -10.95 -1.60 19.96
N HIS A 39 -10.10 -0.71 20.48
CA HIS A 39 -8.64 -0.88 20.57
C HIS A 39 -8.30 -2.19 21.27
N LYS A 40 -8.98 -2.44 22.39
CA LYS A 40 -8.71 -3.61 23.23
C LYS A 40 -9.08 -4.90 22.51
N SER A 41 -10.25 -4.94 21.86
CA SER A 41 -10.70 -6.13 21.13
C SER A 41 -9.86 -6.42 19.89
N LEU A 42 -9.50 -5.38 19.14
CA LEU A 42 -8.68 -5.51 17.93
C LEU A 42 -7.25 -5.94 18.28
N LYS A 43 -6.68 -5.35 19.35
CA LYS A 43 -5.36 -5.72 19.84
C LYS A 43 -5.33 -7.14 20.39
N THR A 44 -6.35 -7.55 21.14
CA THR A 44 -6.48 -8.95 21.60
C THR A 44 -6.59 -9.92 20.42
N PHE A 45 -7.28 -9.54 19.33
CA PHE A 45 -7.35 -10.36 18.11
C PHE A 45 -5.98 -10.48 17.41
N VAL A 46 -5.22 -9.38 17.35
CA VAL A 46 -3.84 -9.39 16.83
C VAL A 46 -2.92 -10.24 17.72
N GLU A 47 -3.05 -10.13 19.04
CA GLU A 47 -2.30 -10.91 20.02
C GLU A 47 -2.66 -12.40 19.99
N MET A 48 -3.90 -12.77 19.63
CA MET A 48 -4.30 -14.16 19.41
C MET A 48 -3.71 -14.77 18.13
N HIS A 49 -3.39 -13.95 17.12
CA HIS A 49 -2.82 -14.41 15.85
C HIS A 49 -1.53 -13.65 15.48
N PRO A 50 -0.47 -13.76 16.30
CA PRO A 50 0.74 -12.94 16.18
C PRO A 50 1.61 -13.26 14.96
N VAL A 51 1.33 -14.35 14.25
CA VAL A 51 2.09 -14.76 13.05
C VAL A 51 1.28 -14.51 11.77
N VAL A 52 0.02 -14.93 11.76
CA VAL A 52 -0.83 -14.88 10.55
C VAL A 52 -1.13 -13.44 10.15
N LEU A 53 -1.47 -12.57 11.10
CA LEU A 53 -1.86 -11.18 10.80
C LEU A 53 -0.69 -10.34 10.25
N PRO A 54 0.52 -10.37 10.83
CA PRO A 54 1.67 -9.70 10.22
C PRO A 54 1.99 -10.20 8.82
N ILE A 55 1.91 -11.51 8.56
CA ILE A 55 2.19 -12.07 7.24
C ILE A 55 1.17 -11.56 6.21
N MET A 56 -0.12 -11.61 6.54
CA MET A 56 -1.19 -11.10 5.67
C MET A 56 -1.06 -9.60 5.41
N PHE A 57 -0.71 -8.82 6.44
CA PHE A 57 -0.43 -7.40 6.31
C PHE A 57 0.75 -7.16 5.36
N CYS A 58 1.87 -7.84 5.56
CA CYS A 58 3.06 -7.70 4.73
C CYS A 58 2.78 -8.06 3.27
N LEU A 59 2.09 -9.17 3.01
CA LEU A 59 1.71 -9.57 1.64
C LEU A 59 0.83 -8.51 0.98
N THR A 60 -0.19 -8.02 1.68
CA THR A 60 -1.10 -6.99 1.15
C THR A 60 -0.37 -5.69 0.85
N TYR A 61 0.58 -5.30 1.72
CA TYR A 61 1.41 -4.12 1.54
C TYR A 61 2.36 -4.28 0.34
N ILE A 62 3.05 -5.43 0.23
CA ILE A 62 3.94 -5.76 -0.90
C ILE A 62 3.18 -5.68 -2.21
N ILE A 63 2.00 -6.32 -2.29
CA ILE A 63 1.14 -6.31 -3.48
C ILE A 63 0.70 -4.89 -3.80
N SER A 64 0.18 -4.13 -2.83
CA SER A 64 -0.25 -2.74 -3.05
C SER A 64 0.89 -1.86 -3.56
N THR A 65 2.09 -2.03 -3.01
CA THR A 65 3.29 -1.27 -3.42
C THR A 65 3.75 -1.69 -4.81
N ALA A 66 3.78 -3.00 -5.10
CA ALA A 66 4.19 -3.53 -6.40
C ALA A 66 3.21 -3.11 -7.52
N LEU A 67 1.91 -3.07 -7.24
CA LEU A 67 0.88 -2.56 -8.16
C LEU A 67 0.79 -1.03 -8.18
N SER A 68 1.60 -0.33 -7.39
CA SER A 68 1.58 1.14 -7.24
C SER A 68 0.17 1.67 -6.91
N ILE A 69 -0.57 0.94 -6.07
CA ILE A 69 -1.92 1.33 -5.66
C ILE A 69 -1.81 2.57 -4.78
N PRO A 70 -2.47 3.68 -5.14
CA PRO A 70 -2.54 4.86 -4.30
C PRO A 70 -3.31 4.52 -3.01
N GLY A 71 -2.73 4.84 -1.86
CA GLY A 71 -3.31 4.48 -0.55
C GLY A 71 -2.42 3.65 0.35
N ALA A 72 -1.17 3.37 -0.05
CA ALA A 72 -0.18 2.73 0.83
C ALA A 72 -0.02 3.45 2.19
N ILE A 73 -0.25 4.76 2.25
CA ILE A 73 -0.29 5.54 3.51
C ILE A 73 -1.31 4.98 4.50
N PHE A 74 -2.48 4.54 4.04
CA PHE A 74 -3.49 3.95 4.92
C PHE A 74 -3.01 2.61 5.50
N LEU A 75 -2.32 1.79 4.70
CA LEU A 75 -1.70 0.55 5.20
C LEU A 75 -0.61 0.85 6.23
N THR A 76 0.20 1.89 6.04
CA THR A 76 1.21 2.31 7.02
C THR A 76 0.58 2.75 8.33
N LEU A 77 -0.47 3.58 8.28
CA LEU A 77 -1.21 4.02 9.47
C LEU A 77 -1.88 2.84 10.18
N LEU A 78 -2.49 1.93 9.41
CA LEU A 78 -3.12 0.72 9.93
C LEU A 78 -2.08 -0.19 10.61
N GLY A 79 -0.89 -0.36 10.02
CA GLY A 79 0.20 -1.10 10.63
C GLY A 79 0.68 -0.45 11.92
N GLY A 80 0.78 0.88 11.96
CA GLY A 80 1.12 1.65 13.17
C GLY A 80 0.11 1.48 14.29
N TYR A 81 -1.15 1.28 13.94
CA TYR A 81 -2.25 1.10 14.88
C TYR A 81 -2.43 -0.36 15.35
N LEU A 82 -2.28 -1.34 14.45
CA LEU A 82 -2.51 -2.76 14.74
C LEU A 82 -1.35 -3.44 15.47
N PHE A 83 -0.10 -3.08 15.15
CA PHE A 83 1.08 -3.76 15.67
C PHE A 83 1.80 -2.91 16.71
N SER A 84 2.37 -3.56 17.73
CA SER A 84 3.20 -2.86 18.70
C SER A 84 4.51 -2.39 18.07
N GLN A 85 4.97 -1.21 18.46
CA GLN A 85 6.30 -0.74 18.11
C GLN A 85 7.36 -1.56 18.88
N PRO A 86 8.48 -2.01 18.27
CA PRO A 86 9.02 -1.65 16.95
C PRO A 86 8.58 -2.53 15.76
N PHE A 87 7.83 -3.61 16.00
CA PHE A 87 7.49 -4.60 14.97
C PHE A 87 6.71 -3.99 13.80
N SER A 88 5.80 -3.05 14.09
CA SER A 88 5.07 -2.29 13.07
C SER A 88 6.01 -1.67 12.01
N THR A 89 7.06 -0.98 12.48
CA THR A 89 8.03 -0.34 11.60
C THR A 89 8.78 -1.35 10.74
N ILE A 90 9.19 -2.47 11.34
CA ILE A 90 9.90 -3.55 10.64
C ILE A 90 9.01 -4.10 9.52
N TYR A 91 7.74 -4.42 9.80
CA TYR A 91 6.81 -4.96 8.82
C TYR A 91 6.56 -4.00 7.66
N VAL A 92 6.34 -2.71 7.95
CA VAL A 92 6.11 -1.69 6.93
C VAL A 92 7.35 -1.50 6.05
N VAL A 93 8.53 -1.30 6.64
CA VAL A 93 9.76 -1.04 5.88
C VAL A 93 10.16 -2.25 5.05
N PHE A 94 10.06 -3.45 5.62
CA PHE A 94 10.34 -4.70 4.91
C PHE A 94 9.40 -4.86 3.71
N SER A 95 8.09 -4.69 3.93
CA SER A 95 7.08 -4.85 2.88
C SER A 95 7.21 -3.80 1.77
N ALA A 96 7.48 -2.55 2.14
CA ALA A 96 7.71 -1.47 1.19
C ALA A 96 8.95 -1.75 0.32
N THR A 97 10.04 -2.23 0.93
CA THR A 97 11.28 -2.56 0.21
C THR A 97 11.07 -3.72 -0.76
N CYS A 98 10.38 -4.78 -0.32
CA CYS A 98 10.04 -5.91 -1.18
C CYS A 98 9.14 -5.51 -2.34
N GLY A 99 8.08 -4.74 -2.08
CA GLY A 99 7.17 -4.24 -3.11
C GLY A 99 7.86 -3.34 -4.13
N ALA A 100 8.72 -2.41 -3.66
CA ALA A 100 9.53 -1.54 -4.52
C ALA A 100 10.52 -2.34 -5.38
N THR A 101 11.12 -3.39 -4.81
CA THR A 101 12.00 -4.29 -5.54
C THR A 101 11.25 -5.03 -6.65
N LEU A 102 10.04 -5.54 -6.37
CA LEU A 102 9.22 -6.24 -7.36
C LEU A 102 8.83 -5.35 -8.54
N ILE A 103 8.32 -4.13 -8.29
CA ILE A 103 7.97 -3.20 -9.36
C ILE A 103 9.21 -2.76 -10.14
N PHE A 104 10.35 -2.58 -9.48
CA PHE A 104 11.61 -2.30 -10.15
C PHE A 104 12.05 -3.44 -11.07
N LEU A 105 11.97 -4.71 -10.62
CA LEU A 105 12.27 -5.87 -11.46
C LEU A 105 11.31 -5.96 -12.65
N ALA A 106 10.01 -5.75 -12.43
CA ALA A 106 9.00 -5.76 -13.48
C ALA A 106 9.22 -4.65 -14.51
N ALA A 107 9.55 -3.44 -14.06
CA ALA A 107 9.90 -2.33 -14.93
C ALA A 107 11.20 -2.62 -15.70
N ARG A 108 12.21 -3.20 -15.04
CA ARG A 108 13.48 -3.58 -15.66
C ARG A 108 13.30 -4.61 -16.77
N THR A 109 12.44 -5.61 -16.58
CA THR A 109 12.17 -6.62 -17.63
C THR A 109 11.34 -6.03 -18.77
N ALA A 110 10.29 -5.26 -18.47
CA ALA A 110 9.43 -4.63 -19.48
C ALA A 110 10.16 -3.56 -20.32
N LEU A 111 11.06 -2.80 -19.70
CA LEU A 111 11.83 -1.74 -20.36
C LEU A 111 13.16 -2.24 -20.95
N LYS A 112 13.52 -3.52 -20.76
CA LYS A 112 14.81 -4.07 -21.19
C LYS A 112 15.09 -3.84 -22.67
N ASP A 113 14.12 -4.14 -23.53
CA ASP A 113 14.28 -4.02 -24.98
C ASP A 113 14.25 -2.56 -25.44
N VAL A 114 13.43 -1.73 -24.79
CA VAL A 114 13.36 -0.28 -25.06
C VAL A 114 14.68 0.39 -24.67
N LEU A 115 15.25 0.04 -23.52
CA LEU A 115 16.54 0.55 -23.05
C LEU A 115 17.69 0.01 -23.89
N LYS A 116 17.68 -1.27 -24.29
CA LYS A 116 18.69 -1.86 -25.16
C LYS A 116 18.71 -1.23 -26.55
N LYS A 117 17.55 -0.81 -27.07
CA LYS A 117 17.45 -0.13 -28.37
C LYS A 117 17.85 1.35 -28.30
N LYS A 118 17.78 1.96 -27.12
CA LYS A 118 18.08 3.39 -26.89
C LYS A 118 19.47 3.64 -26.33
N ALA A 119 20.07 2.66 -25.66
CA ALA A 119 21.50 2.58 -25.43
C ALA A 119 22.14 2.29 -26.79
N GLY A 120 22.63 3.33 -27.46
CA GLY A 120 23.31 3.22 -28.75
C GLY A 120 24.50 2.23 -28.68
N PRO A 121 25.07 1.85 -29.84
CA PRO A 121 26.18 0.91 -29.87
C PRO A 121 27.31 1.50 -29.01
N PHE A 122 27.68 0.76 -27.95
CA PHE A 122 28.97 0.97 -27.31
C PHE A 122 30.05 0.45 -28.26
#